data_AF-A0A3C2BYF3-F1
#
_entry.id   AF-A0A3C2BYF3-F1
#
_cell.length_a   1.000
_cell.length_b   1.000
_cell.length_c   1.000
_cell.angle_alpha   90.00
_cell.angle_beta   90.00
_cell.angle_gamma   90.00
#
_symmetry.space_group_name_H-M   'P 1'
#
loop_
_entity.id
_entity.type
_entity.pdbx_description
1 polymer ?
#
loop_
_entity_poly.entity_id
_entity_poly.type
_entity_poly.pdbx_seq_one_letter_code
_entity_poly.pdbx_strand_id
1 'polypeptide(L)'
;MNAPGLAVNARSATVPLYAAGFVTAFGAHSIAAGLGAQSENIGLTLLNLGILLALYDVSEIFLKPVFGALSDRIGAKPVVVGGLLAFAALSLIGLWAADPLMLGLARLGQGAAASAFSPASSAMVARLAAGGKAGTYFGRYGSWKSLGYVIGPLLGAFLILA
;
A
#
# COMPACT_ATOMS: atom_id res chain seq x y z
N MET A 1 -4.83 26.24 33.05
CA MET A 1 -4.27 24.94 33.47
C MET A 1 -3.82 24.20 32.22
N ASN A 2 -2.51 24.13 31.97
CA ASN A 2 -1.95 23.39 30.84
C ASN A 2 -1.71 21.95 31.27
N ALA A 3 -2.37 20.99 30.61
CA ALA A 3 -2.10 19.58 30.83
C ALA A 3 -0.73 19.20 30.21
N PRO A 4 0.22 18.64 30.98
CA PRO A 4 1.42 18.05 30.43
C PRO A 4 1.08 16.64 29.92
N GLY A 5 1.06 16.46 28.60
CA GLY A 5 0.69 15.19 27.98
C GLY A 5 1.38 14.97 26.63
N LEU A 6 2.56 14.34 26.69
CA LEU A 6 3.24 13.63 25.59
C LEU A 6 3.41 14.43 24.29
N ALA A 7 4.46 15.26 24.23
CA ALA A 7 5.05 15.68 22.97
C ALA A 7 5.57 14.43 22.24
N VAL A 8 4.70 13.77 21.47
CA VAL A 8 5.10 12.70 20.56
C VAL A 8 6.14 13.31 19.63
N ASN A 9 7.38 12.86 19.77
CA ASN A 9 8.52 13.42 19.06
C ASN A 9 8.25 13.28 17.55
N ALA A 10 8.07 14.38 16.83
CA ALA A 10 7.64 14.38 15.43
C ALA A 10 8.52 13.48 14.53
N ARG A 11 9.81 13.33 14.89
CA ARG A 11 10.76 12.41 14.26
C ARG A 11 10.37 10.93 14.40
N SER A 12 9.88 10.51 15.57
CA SER A 12 9.50 9.12 15.87
C SER A 12 8.24 8.69 15.12
N ALA A 13 7.32 9.62 14.82
CA ALA A 13 6.10 9.32 14.07
C ALA A 13 6.29 9.32 12.53
N THR A 14 7.29 10.05 12.02
CA THR A 14 7.48 10.25 10.58
C THR A 14 8.11 9.02 9.90
N VAL A 15 9.13 8.41 10.52
CA VAL A 15 9.86 7.28 9.94
C VAL A 15 8.96 6.05 9.72
N PRO A 16 8.17 5.59 10.70
CA PRO A 16 7.29 4.43 10.50
C PRO A 16 6.23 4.67 9.42
N LEU A 17 5.72 5.91 9.32
CA LEU A 17 4.73 6.29 8.32
C LEU A 17 5.31 6.25 6.90
N TYR A 18 6.53 6.74 6.71
CA TYR A 18 7.20 6.72 5.41
C TYR A 18 7.60 5.30 5.01
N ALA A 19 8.09 4.51 5.97
CA ALA A 19 8.38 3.10 5.77
C ALA A 19 7.12 2.31 5.38
N ALA A 20 5.99 2.55 6.03
CA ALA A 20 4.72 1.92 5.68
C ALA A 20 4.25 2.32 4.26
N GLY A 21 4.45 3.58 3.86
CA GLY A 21 4.19 4.05 2.50
C GLY A 21 5.05 3.33 1.47
N PHE A 22 6.35 3.19 1.74
CA PHE A 22 7.27 2.40 0.93
C PHE A 22 6.83 0.93 0.82
N VAL A 23 6.55 0.27 1.94
CA VAL A 23 6.17 -1.16 1.97
C VAL A 23 4.91 -1.41 1.16
N THR A 24 3.90 -0.55 1.28
CA THR A 24 2.65 -0.69 0.52
C THR A 24 2.89 -0.48 -0.98
N ALA A 25 3.65 0.56 -1.35
CA ALA A 25 4.01 0.83 -2.74
C ALA A 25 4.84 -0.30 -3.37
N PHE A 26 5.86 -0.77 -2.65
CA PHE A 26 6.72 -1.88 -3.02
C PHE A 26 5.91 -3.18 -3.18
N GLY A 27 5.11 -3.54 -2.18
CA GLY A 27 4.30 -4.76 -2.19
C GLY A 27 3.30 -4.76 -3.35
N ALA A 28 2.61 -3.64 -3.58
CA ALA A 28 1.63 -3.53 -4.65
C ALA A 28 2.24 -3.73 -6.06
N HIS A 29 3.51 -3.33 -6.26
CA HIS A 29 4.16 -3.26 -7.56
C HIS A 29 5.20 -4.37 -7.81
N SER A 30 5.72 -5.01 -6.76
CA SER A 30 6.60 -6.19 -6.89
C SER A 30 5.94 -7.34 -7.63
N ILE A 31 4.62 -7.50 -7.47
CA ILE A 31 3.82 -8.53 -8.13
C ILE A 31 3.70 -8.29 -9.64
N ALA A 32 3.70 -7.04 -10.10
CA ALA A 32 3.45 -6.71 -11.50
C ALA A 32 4.50 -7.30 -12.44
N ALA A 33 5.78 -7.23 -12.05
CA ALA A 33 6.87 -7.84 -12.81
C ALA A 33 6.76 -9.37 -12.87
N GLY A 34 6.44 -10.00 -11.74
CA GLY A 34 6.33 -11.46 -11.67
C GLY A 34 5.15 -12.03 -12.43
N LEU A 35 4.00 -11.36 -12.39
CA LEU A 35 2.84 -11.76 -13.20
C LEU A 35 3.09 -11.59 -14.69
N GLY A 36 3.83 -10.55 -15.09
CA GLY A 36 4.28 -10.39 -16.47
C GLY A 36 5.18 -11.54 -16.92
N ALA A 37 6.24 -11.81 -16.15
CA ALA A 37 7.23 -12.85 -16.47
C ALA A 37 6.64 -14.27 -16.50
N GLN A 38 5.64 -14.56 -15.66
CA GLN A 38 5.02 -15.89 -15.60
C GLN A 38 3.73 -16.00 -16.42
N SER A 39 3.21 -14.91 -17.01
CA SER A 39 1.87 -14.88 -17.64
C SER A 39 1.63 -16.01 -18.64
N GLU A 40 2.61 -16.35 -19.47
CA GLU A 40 2.51 -17.47 -20.42
C GLU A 40 2.47 -18.83 -19.73
N ASN A 41 3.26 -19.03 -18.65
CA ASN A 41 3.29 -20.27 -17.88
C ASN A 41 1.98 -20.54 -17.13
N ILE A 42 1.28 -19.48 -16.71
CA ILE A 42 -0.04 -19.57 -16.06
C ILE A 42 -1.21 -19.43 -17.05
N GLY A 43 -0.94 -19.50 -18.36
CA GLY A 43 -1.95 -19.50 -19.42
C GLY A 43 -2.76 -18.20 -19.53
N LEU A 44 -2.22 -17.08 -19.04
CA LEU A 44 -2.90 -15.79 -19.11
C LEU A 44 -2.71 -15.15 -20.48
N THR A 45 -3.81 -14.67 -21.05
CA THR A 45 -3.75 -13.70 -22.15
C THR A 45 -3.26 -12.35 -21.64
N LEU A 46 -2.69 -11.52 -22.52
CA LEU A 46 -2.33 -10.13 -22.23
C LEU A 46 -3.49 -9.32 -21.61
N LEU A 47 -4.71 -9.58 -22.08
CA LEU A 47 -5.92 -8.96 -21.53
C LEU A 47 -6.17 -9.38 -20.07
N ASN A 48 -6.10 -10.68 -19.78
CA ASN A 48 -6.33 -11.19 -18.42
C ASN A 48 -5.25 -10.73 -17.45
N LEU A 49 -3.99 -10.65 -17.91
CA LEU A 49 -2.90 -10.04 -17.14
C LEU A 49 -3.22 -8.58 -16.81
N GLY A 50 -3.64 -7.78 -17.81
CA GLY A 50 -4.02 -6.38 -17.60
C GLY A 50 -5.17 -6.23 -16.59
N ILE A 51 -6.19 -7.09 -16.68
CA ILE A 51 -7.31 -7.13 -15.73
C ILE A 51 -6.79 -7.44 -14.32
N LEU A 52 -5.98 -8.49 -14.15
CA LEU A 52 -5.42 -8.88 -12.85
C LEU A 52 -4.59 -7.78 -12.19
N LEU A 53 -3.79 -7.05 -12.98
CA LEU A 53 -3.03 -5.91 -12.48
C LEU A 53 -3.97 -4.79 -12.01
N ALA A 54 -5.01 -4.49 -12.79
CA ALA A 54 -5.98 -3.43 -12.51
C ALA A 54 -6.90 -3.71 -11.31
N LEU A 55 -7.20 -4.98 -10.99
CA LEU A 55 -8.10 -5.33 -9.87
C LEU A 55 -7.67 -4.70 -8.55
N TYR A 56 -6.36 -4.63 -8.30
CA TYR A 56 -5.81 -3.96 -7.13
C TYR A 56 -6.20 -2.48 -7.08
N ASP A 57 -5.94 -1.73 -8.17
CA ASP A 57 -6.19 -0.29 -8.23
C ASP A 57 -7.69 0.02 -8.21
N VAL A 58 -8.50 -0.80 -8.88
CA VAL A 58 -9.96 -0.70 -8.83
C VAL A 58 -10.42 -0.81 -7.38
N SER A 59 -10.06 -1.89 -6.68
CA SER A 59 -10.46 -2.05 -5.28
C SER A 59 -9.93 -0.91 -4.40
N GLU A 60 -8.70 -0.45 -4.62
CA GLU A 60 -8.13 0.65 -3.85
C GLU A 60 -8.91 1.96 -4.03
N ILE A 61 -9.25 2.32 -5.27
CA ILE A 61 -9.98 3.54 -5.61
C ILE A 61 -11.38 3.53 -5.01
N PHE A 62 -12.14 2.44 -5.19
CA PHE A 62 -13.54 2.37 -4.78
C PHE A 62 -13.70 2.29 -3.24
N LEU A 63 -12.73 1.72 -2.53
CA LEU A 63 -12.81 1.57 -1.07
C LEU A 63 -12.15 2.71 -0.28
N LYS A 64 -11.40 3.61 -0.94
CA LYS A 64 -10.83 4.81 -0.29
C LYS A 64 -11.86 5.63 0.50
N PRO A 65 -13.06 5.95 -0.01
CA PRO A 65 -14.07 6.69 0.76
C PRO A 65 -14.53 5.92 2.00
N VAL A 66 -14.68 4.60 1.90
CA VAL A 66 -15.13 3.74 3.00
C VAL A 66 -14.12 3.74 4.14
N PHE A 67 -12.84 3.50 3.83
CA PHE A 67 -11.80 3.47 4.85
C PHE A 67 -11.36 4.86 5.30
N GLY A 68 -11.52 5.90 4.47
CA GLY A 68 -11.40 7.29 4.89
C GLY A 68 -12.40 7.61 6.01
N ALA A 69 -13.69 7.30 5.78
CA ALA A 69 -14.72 7.49 6.79
C ALA A 69 -14.49 6.63 8.05
N LEU A 70 -13.98 5.40 7.90
CA LEU A 70 -13.59 4.56 9.03
C LEU A 70 -12.45 5.20 9.84
N SER A 71 -11.41 5.68 9.16
CA SER A 71 -10.27 6.38 9.77
C SER A 71 -10.71 7.64 10.53
N ASP A 72 -11.68 8.38 10.01
CA ASP A 72 -12.22 9.56 10.69
C ASP A 72 -13.00 9.18 11.96
N ARG A 73 -13.64 7.99 11.99
CA ARG A 73 -14.41 7.51 13.14
C ARG A 73 -13.57 6.90 14.25
N ILE A 74 -12.61 6.03 13.90
CA ILE A 74 -11.83 5.25 14.90
C ILE A 74 -10.37 5.68 15.00
N GLY A 75 -9.97 6.68 14.21
CA GLY A 75 -8.62 7.21 14.14
C GLY A 75 -7.73 6.54 13.09
N ALA A 76 -6.78 7.29 12.56
CA ALA A 76 -5.90 6.85 11.46
C ALA A 76 -4.99 5.67 11.82
N LYS A 77 -4.44 5.65 13.04
CA LYS A 77 -3.46 4.63 13.47
C LYS A 77 -4.01 3.19 13.40
N PRO A 78 -5.16 2.84 14.02
CA PRO A 78 -5.69 1.48 13.94
C PRO A 78 -6.05 1.06 12.51
N VAL A 79 -6.55 1.99 11.68
CA VAL A 79 -6.89 1.70 10.28
C VAL A 79 -5.64 1.43 9.44
N VAL A 80 -4.58 2.23 9.60
CA VAL A 80 -3.28 1.99 8.95
C VAL A 80 -2.69 0.65 9.36
N VAL A 81 -2.64 0.34 10.65
CA VAL A 81 -2.04 -0.92 11.14
C VAL A 81 -2.86 -2.13 10.69
N GLY A 82 -4.20 -2.07 10.81
CA GLY A 82 -5.09 -3.13 10.35
C GLY A 82 -4.98 -3.36 8.85
N GLY A 83 -4.91 -2.27 8.06
CA GLY A 83 -4.69 -2.33 6.62
C GLY A 83 -3.36 -2.99 6.25
N LEU A 84 -2.26 -2.63 6.91
CA LEU A 84 -0.95 -3.25 6.67
C LEU A 84 -0.91 -4.73 7.03
N LEU A 85 -1.54 -5.13 8.13
CA LEU A 85 -1.64 -6.54 8.54
C LEU A 85 -2.48 -7.35 7.53
N ALA A 86 -3.63 -6.81 7.11
CA ALA A 86 -4.46 -7.44 6.09
C ALA A 86 -3.71 -7.54 4.76
N PHE A 87 -3.01 -6.49 4.36
CA PHE A 87 -2.19 -6.47 3.15
C PHE A 87 -1.11 -7.56 3.19
N ALA A 88 -0.39 -7.69 4.31
CA ALA A 88 0.61 -8.73 4.48
C ALA A 88 0.01 -10.14 4.40
N ALA A 89 -1.10 -10.39 5.10
CA ALA A 89 -1.80 -11.68 5.05
C ALA A 89 -2.29 -12.04 3.63
N LEU A 90 -2.87 -11.08 2.92
CA LEU A 90 -3.35 -11.28 1.54
C LEU A 90 -2.20 -11.45 0.54
N SER A 91 -1.05 -10.84 0.82
CA SER A 91 0.17 -11.07 0.04
C SER A 91 0.71 -12.49 0.23
N LEU A 92 0.64 -13.03 1.45
CA LEU A 92 0.97 -14.44 1.71
C LEU A 92 -0.01 -15.38 1.01
N ILE A 93 -1.31 -15.10 1.05
CA ILE A 93 -2.33 -15.88 0.32
C ILE A 93 -2.03 -15.90 -1.19
N GLY A 94 -1.64 -14.75 -1.76
CA GLY A 94 -1.24 -14.65 -3.17
C GLY A 94 -0.04 -15.51 -3.54
N LEU A 95 0.87 -15.81 -2.60
CA LEU A 95 2.03 -16.68 -2.84
C LEU A 95 1.62 -18.14 -3.10
N TRP A 96 0.51 -18.59 -2.52
CA TRP A 96 -0.03 -19.95 -2.69
C TRP A 96 -1.18 -20.00 -3.70
N ALA A 97 -1.45 -18.92 -4.42
CA ALA A 97 -2.50 -18.90 -5.43
C ALA A 97 -2.12 -19.77 -6.63
N ALA A 98 -2.77 -20.92 -6.75
CA ALA A 98 -2.52 -21.90 -7.81
C ALA A 98 -3.33 -21.65 -9.09
N ASP A 99 -4.33 -20.76 -9.04
CA ASP A 99 -5.18 -20.40 -10.18
C ASP A 99 -5.41 -18.89 -10.31
N PRO A 100 -5.74 -18.38 -11.51
CA PRO A 100 -5.95 -16.95 -11.75
C PRO A 100 -7.08 -16.30 -10.95
N LEU A 101 -8.13 -17.05 -10.57
CA LEU A 101 -9.25 -16.51 -9.80
C LEU A 101 -8.81 -16.23 -8.36
N MET A 102 -8.11 -17.19 -7.73
CA MET A 102 -7.56 -17.01 -6.38
C MET A 102 -6.57 -15.83 -6.34
N LEU A 103 -5.73 -15.70 -7.36
CA LEU A 103 -4.84 -14.56 -7.50
C LEU A 103 -5.62 -13.24 -7.64
N GLY A 104 -6.67 -13.20 -8.46
CA GLY A 104 -7.53 -12.03 -8.62
C GLY A 104 -8.21 -11.60 -7.32
N LEU A 105 -8.71 -12.56 -6.53
CA LEU A 105 -9.29 -12.29 -5.22
C LEU A 105 -8.25 -11.77 -4.22
N ALA A 106 -7.03 -12.32 -4.22
CA ALA A 106 -5.94 -11.80 -3.42
C ALA A 106 -5.59 -10.35 -3.80
N ARG A 107 -5.56 -10.03 -5.10
CA ARG A 107 -5.32 -8.66 -5.61
C ARG A 107 -6.41 -7.67 -5.18
N LEU A 108 -7.68 -8.06 -5.30
CA LEU A 108 -8.81 -7.26 -4.79
C LEU A 108 -8.67 -7.00 -3.29
N GLY A 109 -8.41 -8.04 -2.51
CA GLY A 109 -8.17 -7.91 -1.07
C GLY A 109 -7.00 -6.99 -0.75
N GLN A 110 -5.87 -7.12 -1.45
CA GLN A 110 -4.72 -6.23 -1.27
C GLN A 110 -5.09 -4.77 -1.56
N GLY A 111 -5.86 -4.51 -2.63
CA GLY A 111 -6.34 -3.17 -2.95
C GLY A 111 -7.26 -2.60 -1.86
N ALA A 112 -8.16 -3.42 -1.32
CA ALA A 112 -8.98 -3.07 -0.16
C ALA A 112 -8.12 -2.73 1.07
N ALA A 113 -7.13 -3.56 1.39
CA ALA A 113 -6.22 -3.32 2.50
C ALA A 113 -5.36 -2.05 2.31
N ALA A 114 -4.89 -1.79 1.09
CA ALA A 114 -4.18 -0.58 0.74
C ALA A 114 -5.06 0.68 0.82
N SER A 115 -6.35 0.55 0.52
CA SER A 115 -7.30 1.66 0.69
C SER A 115 -7.54 2.03 2.16
N ALA A 116 -7.29 1.11 3.10
CA ALA A 116 -7.24 1.42 4.53
C ALA A 116 -6.01 2.26 4.88
N PHE A 117 -4.87 1.97 4.25
CA PHE A 117 -3.62 2.68 4.46
C PHE A 117 -3.59 4.08 3.82
N SER A 118 -3.98 4.20 2.55
CA SER A 118 -3.75 5.38 1.69
C SER A 118 -4.36 6.71 2.20
N PRO A 119 -5.66 6.80 2.58
CA PRO A 119 -6.25 8.03 3.09
C PRO A 119 -5.80 8.34 4.52
N ALA A 120 -5.73 7.32 5.39
CA ALA A 120 -5.32 7.48 6.79
C ALA A 120 -3.85 7.95 6.90
N SER A 121 -2.95 7.38 6.10
CA SER A 121 -1.55 7.81 6.02
C SER A 121 -1.42 9.25 5.52
N SER A 122 -2.17 9.63 4.47
CA SER A 122 -2.17 11.00 3.94
C SER A 122 -2.68 12.01 4.97
N ALA A 123 -3.73 11.66 5.73
CA ALA A 123 -4.21 12.48 6.83
C ALA A 123 -3.15 12.62 7.96
N MET A 124 -2.42 11.54 8.28
CA MET A 124 -1.31 11.61 9.24
C MET A 124 -0.18 12.53 8.75
N VAL A 125 0.20 12.46 7.47
CA VAL A 125 1.19 13.38 6.88
C VAL A 125 0.71 14.84 6.95
N ALA A 126 -0.56 15.09 6.63
CA ALA A 126 -1.15 16.42 6.72
C ALA A 126 -1.12 16.97 8.17
N ARG A 127 -1.41 16.13 9.16
CA ARG A 127 -1.31 16.50 10.59
C ARG A 127 0.12 16.81 11.02
N LEU A 128 1.12 16.07 10.55
CA LEU A 128 2.53 16.38 10.79
C LEU A 128 2.94 17.73 10.17
N ALA A 129 2.27 18.12 9.09
CA ALA A 129 2.46 19.40 8.40
C ALA A 129 1.59 20.56 8.96
N ALA A 130 0.82 20.34 10.04
CA ALA A 130 -0.17 21.32 10.55
C ALA A 130 0.42 22.64 11.09
N GLY A 131 1.74 22.83 11.04
CA GLY A 131 2.44 24.09 11.34
C GLY A 131 3.19 24.68 10.15
N GLY A 132 2.86 24.26 8.92
CA GLY A 132 3.56 24.64 7.68
C GLY A 132 4.45 23.53 7.12
N LYS A 133 5.09 23.77 5.98
CA LYS A 133 5.96 22.81 5.25
C LYS A 133 5.24 21.58 4.68
N ALA A 134 3.96 21.71 4.31
CA ALA A 134 3.20 20.65 3.65
C ALA A 134 3.94 20.06 2.45
N GLY A 135 4.52 20.91 1.59
CA GLY A 135 5.35 20.46 0.46
C GLY A 135 6.56 19.61 0.88
N THR A 136 7.20 19.90 2.02
CA THR A 136 8.33 19.08 2.51
C THR A 136 7.87 17.72 3.04
N TYR A 137 6.78 17.67 3.81
CA TYR A 137 6.27 16.41 4.36
C TYR A 137 5.69 15.51 3.27
N PHE A 138 4.82 16.05 2.41
CA PHE A 138 4.28 15.31 1.27
C PHE A 138 5.35 14.96 0.24
N GLY A 139 6.33 15.85 0.00
CA GLY A 139 7.47 15.58 -0.88
C GLY A 139 8.29 14.39 -0.38
N ARG A 140 8.69 14.38 0.90
CA ARG A 140 9.41 13.25 1.50
C ARG A 140 8.58 11.97 1.48
N TYR A 141 7.32 12.03 1.88
CA TYR A 141 6.42 10.87 1.84
C TYR A 141 6.28 10.31 0.42
N GLY A 142 6.10 11.20 -0.57
CA GLY A 142 6.06 10.87 -1.99
C GLY A 142 7.34 10.20 -2.45
N SER A 143 8.52 10.73 -2.10
CA SER A 143 9.82 10.12 -2.47
C SER A 143 9.95 8.68 -1.95
N TRP A 144 9.57 8.42 -0.69
CA TRP A 144 9.59 7.06 -0.14
C TRP A 144 8.64 6.11 -0.88
N LYS A 145 7.43 6.56 -1.24
CA LYS A 145 6.53 5.74 -2.07
C LYS A 145 7.08 5.50 -3.46
N SER A 146 7.63 6.53 -4.11
CA SER A 146 8.23 6.39 -5.45
C SER A 146 9.39 5.41 -5.47
N LEU A 147 10.21 5.36 -4.42
CA LEU A 147 11.22 4.31 -4.27
C LEU A 147 10.59 2.93 -4.24
N GLY A 148 9.48 2.75 -3.52
CA GLY A 148 8.74 1.47 -3.52
C GLY A 148 8.22 1.09 -4.91
N TYR A 149 7.63 2.05 -5.65
CA TYR A 149 7.14 1.83 -7.01
C TYR A 149 8.23 1.43 -8.01
N VAL A 150 9.44 1.98 -7.87
CA VAL A 150 10.57 1.66 -8.75
C VAL A 150 11.24 0.35 -8.33
N ILE A 151 11.53 0.18 -7.04
CA ILE A 151 12.27 -0.98 -6.53
C ILE A 151 11.41 -2.25 -6.59
N GLY A 152 10.10 -2.14 -6.42
CA GLY A 152 9.16 -3.27 -6.45
C GLY A 152 9.32 -4.13 -7.71
N PRO A 153 9.00 -3.61 -8.90
CA PRO A 153 9.11 -4.37 -10.16
C PRO A 153 10.54 -4.83 -10.45
N LEU A 154 11.56 -4.01 -10.15
CA LEU A 154 12.96 -4.36 -10.40
C LEU A 154 13.43 -5.56 -9.57
N LEU A 155 13.17 -5.55 -8.26
CA LEU A 155 13.52 -6.68 -7.39
C LEU A 155 12.64 -7.89 -7.69
N GLY A 156 11.35 -7.71 -7.97
CA GLY A 156 10.45 -8.80 -8.35
C GLY A 156 10.93 -9.50 -9.62
N ALA A 157 11.30 -8.74 -10.65
CA ALA A 157 11.88 -9.29 -11.87
C ALA A 157 13.21 -10.00 -11.59
N PHE A 158 14.13 -9.36 -10.86
CA PHE A 158 15.43 -9.95 -10.55
C PHE A 158 15.30 -11.29 -9.81
N LEU A 159 14.44 -11.39 -8.80
CA LEU A 159 14.25 -12.62 -8.02
C LEU A 159 13.64 -13.78 -8.83
N ILE A 160 12.91 -13.46 -9.90
CA ILE A 160 12.27 -14.48 -10.75
C ILE A 160 13.18 -14.91 -11.91
N LEU A 161 14.05 -14.01 -12.37
CA LEU A 161 14.93 -14.23 -13.52
C LEU A 161 16.35 -14.68 -13.14
N ALA A 162 16.78 -14.50 -11.88
CA ALA A 162 18.07 -14.93 -11.36
C ALA A 162 18.04 -16.40 -10.93
#